data_AF-S6BQU4-F1
#
_entry.id   AF-S6BQU4-F1
#
_cell.length_a   1.000
_cell.length_b   1.000
_cell.length_c   1.000
_cell.angle_alpha   90.00
_cell.angle_beta   90.00
_cell.angle_gamma   90.00
#
_symmetry.space_group_name_H-M   'P 1'
#
loop_
_entity.id
_entity.type
_entity.pdbx_description
1 polymer ?
#
loop_
_entity_poly.entity_id
_entity_poly.type
_entity_poly.pdbx_seq_one_letter_code
_entity_poly.pdbx_strand_id
1 'polypeptide(L)'
;MEAEDQDIDPTQTGEPKHQSHAGKLILAVIVITVIAVMLVPGRKDEQETPSSTRPIERPSLLEKQAAPASPETGKVQTAEHASEPATSETATPSGVADTPSTPPLADDRPGAAARRLIRELRTAGSPDLERAWQAARDFEQSGRTDDALLLYFFAAREGHGPAAMKLARAADPASFHEGGLFAQADPLQAHKWYGRAAAAGVDEARQAQARLRARVEQAAAAGDEQAQRLMLQWK
;
A
#
# COMPACT_ATOMS: atom_id res chain seq x y z
N MET A 1 -24.38 6.46 -80.65
CA MET A 1 -25.35 7.37 -80.00
C MET A 1 -25.40 6.90 -78.57
N GLU A 2 -24.96 7.76 -77.63
CA GLU A 2 -24.67 7.42 -76.23
C GLU A 2 -23.56 6.35 -76.04
N ALA A 3 -22.84 6.29 -74.92
CA ALA A 3 -22.51 7.32 -73.93
C ALA A 3 -21.24 6.91 -73.14
N GLU A 4 -20.82 7.79 -72.24
CA GLU A 4 -19.76 7.70 -71.23
C GLU A 4 -19.78 6.40 -70.35
N ASP A 5 -18.77 6.08 -69.51
CA ASP A 5 -17.66 6.91 -69.02
C ASP A 5 -16.37 6.12 -68.69
N GLN A 6 -15.32 6.88 -68.39
CA GLN A 6 -14.07 6.48 -67.73
C GLN A 6 -14.37 6.15 -66.23
N ASP A 7 -13.49 5.49 -65.47
CA ASP A 7 -12.31 6.14 -64.87
C ASP A 7 -11.09 5.20 -64.80
N ILE A 8 -9.87 5.75 -64.79
CA ILE A 8 -8.67 5.07 -65.35
C ILE A 8 -7.43 5.12 -64.43
N ASP A 9 -6.91 3.93 -64.09
CA ASP A 9 -5.59 3.69 -63.46
C ASP A 9 -5.49 4.40 -62.05
N PRO A 10 -4.33 4.63 -61.40
CA PRO A 10 -2.98 4.18 -61.71
C PRO A 10 -2.24 3.33 -60.67
N THR A 11 -1.40 2.47 -61.23
CA THR A 11 -0.13 1.93 -60.74
C THR A 11 0.29 2.23 -59.28
N GLN A 12 0.68 1.17 -58.55
CA GLN A 12 2.05 1.16 -58.05
C GLN A 12 2.69 -0.23 -58.00
N THR A 13 3.53 -0.45 -59.02
CA THR A 13 4.49 -1.55 -59.17
C THR A 13 5.45 -1.63 -57.98
N GLY A 14 5.79 -2.83 -57.48
CA GLY A 14 6.62 -2.91 -56.26
C GLY A 14 7.11 -4.27 -55.75
N GLU A 15 7.54 -5.20 -56.62
CA GLU A 15 8.54 -6.19 -56.15
C GLU A 15 9.87 -5.46 -55.90
N PRO A 16 10.59 -5.72 -54.78
CA PRO A 16 11.55 -6.84 -54.85
C PRO A 16 11.95 -7.53 -53.52
N LYS A 17 12.61 -8.69 -53.70
CA LYS A 17 13.67 -9.27 -52.84
C LYS A 17 13.30 -9.80 -51.45
N HIS A 18 13.16 -11.12 -51.42
CA HIS A 18 13.47 -11.99 -50.29
C HIS A 18 14.84 -11.63 -49.63
N GLN A 19 14.84 -11.09 -48.40
CA GLN A 19 16.07 -10.91 -47.59
C GLN A 19 15.97 -11.60 -46.22
N SER A 20 17.04 -12.28 -45.83
CA SER A 20 17.09 -13.24 -44.72
C SER A 20 17.25 -12.60 -43.33
N HIS A 21 16.19 -11.98 -42.81
CA HIS A 21 16.18 -11.47 -41.43
C HIS A 21 16.30 -12.58 -40.37
N ALA A 22 15.78 -13.78 -40.63
CA ALA A 22 15.86 -14.92 -39.71
C ALA A 22 17.31 -15.31 -39.35
N GLY A 23 18.22 -15.35 -40.34
CA GLY A 23 19.63 -15.72 -40.11
C GLY A 23 20.39 -14.72 -39.25
N LYS A 24 20.08 -13.42 -39.39
CA LYS A 24 20.70 -12.35 -38.59
C LYS A 24 20.26 -12.40 -37.12
N LEU A 25 19.00 -12.74 -36.85
CA LEU A 25 18.48 -12.89 -35.49
C LEU A 25 19.10 -14.08 -34.75
N ILE A 26 19.24 -15.24 -35.42
CA ILE A 26 19.86 -16.44 -34.81
C ILE A 26 21.32 -16.15 -34.42
N LEU A 27 22.09 -15.48 -35.29
CA LEU A 27 23.49 -15.13 -34.99
C LEU A 27 23.59 -14.15 -33.79
N ALA A 28 22.69 -13.17 -33.70
CA ALA A 28 22.66 -12.21 -32.59
C ALA A 28 22.41 -12.90 -31.23
N VAL A 29 21.47 -13.85 -31.18
CA VAL A 29 21.18 -14.62 -29.95
C VAL A 29 22.41 -15.42 -29.51
N ILE A 30 23.07 -16.13 -30.42
CA ILE A 30 24.27 -16.93 -30.11
C ILE A 30 25.39 -16.05 -29.52
N VAL A 31 25.65 -14.87 -30.11
CA VAL A 31 26.66 -13.93 -29.62
C VAL A 31 26.32 -13.43 -28.21
N ILE A 32 25.05 -13.08 -27.95
CA ILE A 32 24.59 -12.64 -26.62
C ILE A 32 24.76 -13.76 -25.58
N THR A 33 24.42 -15.01 -25.91
CA THR A 33 24.59 -16.15 -24.99
C THR A 33 26.06 -16.42 -24.65
N VAL A 34 26.96 -16.35 -25.64
CA VAL A 34 28.41 -16.53 -25.40
C VAL A 34 28.96 -15.41 -24.50
N ILE A 35 28.55 -14.16 -24.71
CA ILE A 35 28.94 -13.03 -23.85
C ILE A 35 28.41 -13.23 -22.42
N ALA A 36 27.15 -13.64 -22.26
CA ALA A 36 26.55 -13.88 -20.95
C ALA A 36 27.26 -14.99 -20.15
N VAL A 37 27.71 -16.06 -20.81
CA VAL A 37 28.48 -17.15 -20.16
C VAL A 37 29.91 -16.71 -19.83
N MET A 38 30.55 -15.87 -20.66
CA MET A 38 31.89 -15.34 -20.38
C MET A 38 31.91 -14.24 -19.31
N LEU A 39 30.77 -13.55 -19.06
CA LEU A 39 30.67 -12.48 -18.07
C LEU A 39 30.20 -12.96 -16.68
N VAL A 40 30.45 -14.23 -16.33
CA VAL A 40 30.31 -14.77 -14.97
C VAL A 40 31.68 -14.86 -14.30
N PRO A 41 32.14 -13.81 -13.58
CA PRO A 41 33.42 -13.85 -12.85
C PRO A 41 33.30 -14.75 -11.59
N GLY A 42 33.60 -16.02 -11.74
CA GLY A 42 33.53 -17.00 -10.65
C GLY A 42 34.51 -16.73 -9.50
N ARG A 43 33.99 -16.29 -8.36
CA ARG A 43 34.57 -16.47 -7.02
C ARG A 43 33.46 -16.98 -6.09
N LYS A 44 33.44 -18.28 -5.80
CA LYS A 44 34.30 -19.05 -4.88
C LYS A 44 33.81 -18.93 -3.44
N ASP A 45 33.51 -20.07 -2.85
CA ASP A 45 33.10 -20.25 -1.47
C ASP A 45 34.29 -20.04 -0.53
N GLU A 46 34.14 -19.14 0.43
CA GLU A 46 35.04 -19.01 1.59
C GLU A 46 34.21 -19.08 2.87
N GLN A 47 33.80 -20.32 3.22
CA GLN A 47 33.39 -20.65 4.59
C GLN A 47 34.65 -20.87 5.43
N GLU A 48 35.08 -19.87 6.20
CA GLU A 48 35.83 -20.10 7.43
C GLU A 48 35.26 -19.27 8.59
N THR A 49 35.56 -19.71 9.81
CA THR A 49 34.87 -19.33 11.06
C THR A 49 35.91 -18.89 12.11
N PRO A 50 35.52 -18.55 13.35
CA PRO A 50 34.32 -17.88 13.84
C PRO A 50 34.68 -16.51 14.47
N SER A 51 33.73 -15.77 15.05
CA SER A 51 34.05 -14.65 15.95
C SER A 51 33.13 -14.54 17.15
N SER A 52 33.55 -15.26 18.20
CA SER A 52 33.42 -14.94 19.63
C SER A 52 32.12 -14.30 20.12
N THR A 53 31.30 -15.15 20.74
CA THR A 53 30.22 -14.83 21.67
C THR A 53 30.53 -13.62 22.57
N ARG A 54 29.74 -12.55 22.46
CA ARG A 54 29.54 -11.59 23.56
C ARG A 54 28.12 -11.77 24.12
N PRO A 55 27.94 -12.21 25.37
CA PRO A 55 26.64 -12.16 26.02
C PRO A 55 26.14 -10.72 26.07
N ILE A 56 24.96 -10.45 25.51
CA ILE A 56 24.28 -9.18 25.73
C ILE A 56 23.59 -9.29 27.08
N GLU A 57 24.18 -8.70 28.11
CA GLU A 57 23.54 -8.57 29.42
C GLU A 57 22.23 -7.79 29.27
N ARG A 58 21.14 -8.37 29.76
CA ARG A 58 19.86 -7.67 29.85
C ARG A 58 19.96 -6.69 31.01
N PRO A 59 19.65 -5.39 30.84
CA PRO A 59 19.63 -4.46 31.97
C PRO A 59 18.52 -4.90 32.95
N SER A 60 18.92 -5.41 34.11
CA SER A 60 18.00 -5.86 35.16
C SER A 60 17.17 -4.68 35.67
N LEU A 61 15.86 -4.74 35.44
CA LEU A 61 14.90 -3.68 35.79
C LEU A 61 14.52 -3.73 37.28
N LEU A 62 15.51 -3.89 38.16
CA LEU A 62 15.32 -3.97 39.61
C LEU A 62 16.62 -3.68 40.38
N GLU A 63 16.98 -2.39 40.51
CA GLU A 63 17.71 -1.91 41.69
C GLU A 63 17.51 -0.39 41.90
N LYS A 64 17.58 0.05 43.17
CA LYS A 64 17.67 1.47 43.60
C LYS A 64 16.39 2.32 43.64
N GLN A 65 15.36 1.82 44.32
CA GLN A 65 14.51 2.69 45.15
C GLN A 65 14.72 2.38 46.64
N ALA A 66 15.47 3.25 47.32
CA ALA A 66 15.58 3.30 48.78
C ALA A 66 15.71 4.78 49.21
N ALA A 67 14.89 5.19 50.18
CA ALA A 67 14.85 6.56 50.73
C ALA A 67 15.88 6.71 51.90
N PRO A 68 16.02 7.86 52.60
CA PRO A 68 14.95 8.58 53.33
C PRO A 68 14.98 10.12 53.05
N ALA A 69 14.28 11.05 53.73
CA ALA A 69 13.51 11.02 54.98
C ALA A 69 12.35 12.05 54.99
N SER A 70 11.41 11.92 55.92
CA SER A 70 10.40 12.94 56.29
C SER A 70 10.92 13.87 57.41
N PRO A 71 10.19 14.94 57.78
CA PRO A 71 9.28 14.81 58.94
C PRO A 71 7.94 15.59 58.86
N GLU A 72 6.95 15.17 59.68
CA GLU A 72 5.99 15.94 60.54
C GLU A 72 5.28 17.22 60.03
N THR A 73 4.08 17.67 60.48
CA THR A 73 2.97 17.24 61.39
C THR A 73 1.69 18.02 60.92
N GLY A 74 0.44 17.83 61.37
CA GLY A 74 -0.17 16.93 62.35
C GLY A 74 -1.44 17.52 63.02
N LYS A 75 -2.65 17.24 62.50
CA LYS A 75 -4.00 17.35 63.15
C LYS A 75 -5.04 16.70 62.21
N VAL A 76 -5.91 15.72 62.53
CA VAL A 76 -6.96 15.53 63.58
C VAL A 76 -7.91 16.72 63.80
N GLN A 77 -9.24 16.55 63.92
CA GLN A 77 -9.99 15.35 64.37
C GLN A 77 -11.46 15.32 63.84
N THR A 78 -12.08 14.13 63.83
CA THR A 78 -13.47 13.76 64.24
C THR A 78 -14.64 14.78 64.11
N ALA A 79 -15.90 14.44 63.75
CA ALA A 79 -16.57 13.33 63.03
C ALA A 79 -18.08 13.78 62.92
N GLU A 80 -19.21 13.06 63.11
CA GLU A 80 -19.56 11.65 63.39
C GLU A 80 -21.07 11.42 63.17
N HIS A 81 -21.52 10.25 62.66
CA HIS A 81 -22.75 9.54 63.09
C HIS A 81 -22.86 8.15 62.45
N ALA A 82 -23.35 7.17 63.21
CA ALA A 82 -23.55 5.79 62.78
C ALA A 82 -25.04 5.43 62.68
N SER A 83 -25.38 4.45 61.84
CA SER A 83 -26.24 3.29 62.18
C SER A 83 -26.46 2.40 60.96
N GLU A 84 -25.90 1.18 60.98
CA GLU A 84 -26.57 0.02 60.40
C GLU A 84 -27.66 -0.46 61.40
N PRO A 85 -28.65 -1.24 60.96
CA PRO A 85 -28.46 -2.68 61.07
C PRO A 85 -28.88 -3.48 59.84
N ALA A 86 -28.34 -4.69 59.74
CA ALA A 86 -28.50 -5.59 58.61
C ALA A 86 -29.90 -6.21 58.47
N THR A 87 -30.24 -6.54 57.21
CA THR A 87 -31.06 -7.72 56.89
C THR A 87 -30.26 -8.58 55.91
N SER A 88 -30.10 -9.87 56.20
CA SER A 88 -29.57 -10.84 55.24
C SER A 88 -30.71 -11.54 54.53
N GLU A 89 -30.90 -11.31 53.23
CA GLU A 89 -31.76 -12.15 52.39
C GLU A 89 -30.95 -12.80 51.27
N THR A 90 -30.88 -14.13 51.33
CA THR A 90 -30.27 -14.96 50.28
C THR A 90 -31.27 -15.11 49.14
N ALA A 91 -31.18 -14.23 48.14
CA ALA A 91 -32.04 -14.25 46.96
C ALA A 91 -31.24 -14.26 45.65
N THR A 92 -31.04 -15.45 45.10
CA THR A 92 -30.68 -15.68 43.69
C THR A 92 -31.40 -16.97 43.32
N PRO A 93 -32.38 -16.91 42.40
CA PRO A 93 -32.01 -17.04 40.99
C PRO A 93 -32.83 -16.20 39.99
N SER A 94 -32.36 -16.22 38.74
CA SER A 94 -33.14 -16.03 37.51
C SER A 94 -33.94 -14.73 37.35
N GLY A 95 -33.24 -13.66 36.97
CA GLY A 95 -33.80 -12.62 36.11
C GLY A 95 -33.05 -12.61 34.78
N VAL A 96 -33.64 -13.15 33.71
CA VAL A 96 -33.09 -12.98 32.35
C VAL A 96 -33.35 -11.54 31.94
N ALA A 97 -32.41 -10.66 32.24
CA ALA A 97 -32.36 -9.31 31.70
C ALA A 97 -32.00 -9.41 30.21
N ASP A 98 -32.99 -9.79 29.41
CA ASP A 98 -32.98 -9.72 27.96
C ASP A 98 -32.69 -8.26 27.60
N THR A 99 -31.41 -7.96 27.41
CA THR A 99 -30.98 -6.63 27.02
C THR A 99 -31.37 -6.55 25.55
N PRO A 100 -32.36 -5.73 25.16
CA PRO A 100 -32.78 -5.67 23.77
C PRO A 100 -31.52 -5.35 22.97
N SER A 101 -31.14 -6.27 22.08
CA SER A 101 -29.93 -6.13 21.27
C SER A 101 -30.20 -5.04 20.24
N THR A 102 -30.09 -3.79 20.70
CA THR A 102 -30.19 -2.58 19.89
C THR A 102 -29.32 -2.81 18.67
N PRO A 103 -29.89 -2.88 17.46
CA PRO A 103 -29.11 -3.16 16.27
C PRO A 103 -28.01 -2.10 16.20
N PRO A 104 -26.73 -2.51 16.02
CA PRO A 104 -25.60 -1.62 16.25
C PRO A 104 -25.77 -0.37 15.40
N LEU A 105 -25.97 0.77 16.06
CA LEU A 105 -26.30 2.04 15.43
C LEU A 105 -25.29 2.30 14.30
N ALA A 106 -25.80 2.63 13.12
CA ALA A 106 -24.97 2.79 11.93
C ALA A 106 -23.87 3.83 12.22
N ASP A 107 -22.62 3.37 12.25
CA ASP A 107 -21.47 4.24 12.34
C ASP A 107 -21.30 4.91 10.98
N ASP A 108 -21.88 6.11 10.85
CA ASP A 108 -21.93 6.91 9.63
C ASP A 108 -20.71 7.83 9.48
N ARG A 109 -19.69 7.70 10.35
CA ARG A 109 -18.43 8.45 10.22
C ARG A 109 -17.70 8.06 8.93
N PRO A 110 -16.99 9.00 8.27
CA PRO A 110 -16.19 8.71 7.08
C PRO A 110 -15.27 7.50 7.25
N GLY A 111 -15.37 6.53 6.33
CA GLY A 111 -14.57 5.31 6.36
C GLY A 111 -14.98 4.26 7.40
N ALA A 112 -16.10 4.45 8.12
CA ALA A 112 -16.52 3.52 9.16
C ALA A 112 -16.96 2.14 8.63
N ALA A 113 -17.58 2.07 7.45
CA ALA A 113 -17.99 0.80 6.86
C ALA A 113 -16.77 -0.01 6.39
N ALA A 114 -15.81 0.66 5.74
CA ALA A 114 -14.49 0.11 5.45
C ALA A 114 -13.77 -0.39 6.70
N ARG A 115 -13.79 0.38 7.80
CA ARG A 115 -13.19 -0.03 9.08
C ARG A 115 -13.87 -1.25 9.71
N ARG A 116 -15.17 -1.50 9.48
CA ARG A 116 -15.83 -2.76 9.88
C ARG A 116 -15.35 -3.92 9.02
N LEU A 117 -15.46 -3.79 7.69
CA LEU A 117 -15.06 -4.81 6.73
C LEU A 117 -13.58 -5.22 6.89
N ILE A 118 -12.67 -4.27 7.12
CA ILE A 118 -11.24 -4.57 7.37
C ILE A 118 -11.03 -5.41 8.64
N ARG A 119 -11.90 -5.32 9.66
CA ARG A 119 -11.85 -6.22 10.82
C ARG A 119 -12.37 -7.61 10.46
N GLU A 120 -13.51 -7.68 9.76
CA GLU A 120 -14.12 -8.94 9.32
C GLU A 120 -13.14 -9.76 8.47
N LEU A 121 -12.55 -9.14 7.43
CA LEU A 121 -11.59 -9.77 6.51
C LEU A 121 -10.31 -10.29 7.19
N ARG A 122 -9.97 -9.79 8.39
CA ARG A 122 -8.76 -10.19 9.13
C ARG A 122 -8.98 -11.36 10.09
N THR A 123 -10.21 -11.82 10.28
CA THR A 123 -10.50 -12.91 11.25
C THR A 123 -10.06 -14.30 10.77
N ALA A 124 -9.89 -14.51 9.46
CA ALA A 124 -9.58 -15.80 8.85
C ALA A 124 -8.07 -16.07 8.63
N GLY A 125 -7.18 -15.25 9.18
CA GLY A 125 -5.74 -15.33 8.93
C GLY A 125 -5.32 -14.45 7.76
N SER A 126 -5.00 -15.04 6.61
CA SER A 126 -4.72 -14.27 5.38
C SER A 126 -5.99 -13.55 4.91
N PRO A 127 -6.01 -12.21 4.81
CA PRO A 127 -7.22 -11.48 4.46
C PRO A 127 -7.57 -11.61 2.97
N ASP A 128 -8.87 -11.69 2.69
CA ASP A 128 -9.43 -11.69 1.34
C ASP A 128 -9.31 -10.29 0.71
N LEU A 129 -8.27 -10.14 -0.13
CA LEU A 129 -7.90 -8.87 -0.76
C LEU A 129 -8.75 -8.54 -2.00
N GLU A 130 -9.30 -9.56 -2.67
CA GLU A 130 -10.18 -9.36 -3.84
C GLU A 130 -11.52 -8.79 -3.37
N ARG A 131 -12.08 -9.31 -2.27
CA ARG A 131 -13.27 -8.72 -1.62
C ARG A 131 -13.01 -7.32 -1.08
N ALA A 132 -11.82 -7.03 -0.56
CA ALA A 132 -11.45 -5.67 -0.17
C ALA A 132 -11.42 -4.72 -1.39
N TRP A 133 -10.82 -5.16 -2.49
CA TRP A 133 -10.74 -4.42 -3.75
C TRP A 133 -12.10 -4.18 -4.39
N GLN A 134 -12.95 -5.20 -4.48
CA GLN A 134 -14.29 -5.06 -5.05
C GLN A 134 -15.16 -4.14 -4.20
N ALA A 135 -15.18 -4.31 -2.87
CA ALA A 135 -15.90 -3.41 -1.97
C ALA A 135 -15.40 -1.96 -2.08
N ALA A 136 -14.09 -1.73 -2.27
CA ALA A 136 -13.54 -0.40 -2.51
C ALA A 136 -14.12 0.24 -3.78
N ARG A 137 -14.22 -0.53 -4.88
CA ARG A 137 -14.83 -0.08 -6.13
C ARG A 137 -16.32 0.25 -5.96
N ASP A 138 -17.04 -0.54 -5.17
CA ASP A 138 -18.48 -0.34 -4.94
C ASP A 138 -18.74 0.91 -4.08
N PHE A 139 -17.90 1.17 -3.08
CA PHE A 139 -17.91 2.44 -2.35
C PHE A 139 -17.54 3.63 -3.23
N GLU A 140 -16.54 3.50 -4.11
CA GLU A 140 -16.14 4.57 -5.04
C GLU A 140 -17.26 4.94 -6.02
N GLN A 141 -17.91 3.94 -6.63
CA GLN A 141 -19.10 4.13 -7.49
C GLN A 141 -20.28 4.76 -6.72
N SER A 142 -20.36 4.53 -5.41
CA SER A 142 -21.36 5.12 -4.52
C SER A 142 -20.98 6.51 -3.97
N GLY A 143 -19.88 7.11 -4.45
CA GLY A 143 -19.37 8.41 -3.97
C GLY A 143 -18.76 8.37 -2.55
N ARG A 144 -18.62 7.19 -1.93
CA ARG A 144 -18.05 7.00 -0.58
C ARG A 144 -16.54 6.88 -0.65
N THR A 145 -15.89 7.97 -1.07
CA THR A 145 -14.44 8.04 -1.32
C THR A 145 -13.59 7.65 -0.09
N ASP A 146 -13.98 8.02 1.13
CA ASP A 146 -13.26 7.63 2.36
C ASP A 146 -13.26 6.11 2.62
N ASP A 147 -14.41 5.44 2.40
CA ASP A 147 -14.48 3.98 2.56
C ASP A 147 -13.69 3.28 1.45
N ALA A 148 -13.80 3.76 0.20
CA ALA A 148 -13.05 3.26 -0.94
C ALA A 148 -11.53 3.40 -0.72
N LEU A 149 -11.07 4.60 -0.33
CA LEU A 149 -9.66 4.91 -0.09
C LEU A 149 -9.07 4.01 1.00
N LEU A 150 -9.77 3.80 2.11
CA LEU A 150 -9.30 2.92 3.20
C LEU A 150 -9.20 1.45 2.76
N LEU A 151 -10.12 0.96 1.94
CA LEU A 151 -10.08 -0.42 1.44
C LEU A 151 -9.03 -0.61 0.34
N TYR A 152 -8.85 0.37 -0.55
CA TYR A 152 -7.72 0.38 -1.49
C TYR A 152 -6.37 0.40 -0.75
N PHE A 153 -6.21 1.27 0.26
CA PHE A 153 -5.00 1.31 1.10
C PHE A 153 -4.77 0.00 1.87
N PHE A 154 -5.83 -0.64 2.37
CA PHE A 154 -5.73 -1.94 3.00
C PHE A 154 -5.23 -2.98 2.00
N ALA A 155 -5.97 -3.23 0.92
CA ALA A 155 -5.62 -4.23 -0.08
C ALA A 155 -4.19 -4.00 -0.64
N ALA A 156 -3.86 -2.77 -1.02
CA ALA A 156 -2.54 -2.41 -1.56
C ALA A 156 -1.39 -2.53 -0.55
N ARG A 157 -1.66 -2.40 0.75
CA ARG A 157 -0.64 -2.58 1.79
C ARG A 157 -0.37 -4.05 2.04
N GLU A 158 -1.41 -4.89 2.11
CA GLU A 158 -1.28 -6.33 2.34
C GLU A 158 -0.85 -7.11 1.07
N GLY A 159 -0.76 -6.46 -0.10
CA GLY A 159 -0.08 -7.00 -1.30
C GLY A 159 -0.86 -6.91 -2.63
N HIS A 160 -2.08 -6.38 -2.65
CA HIS A 160 -2.94 -6.39 -3.83
C HIS A 160 -2.46 -5.42 -4.92
N GLY A 161 -1.86 -5.96 -5.98
CA GLY A 161 -1.32 -5.20 -7.11
C GLY A 161 -2.30 -4.21 -7.77
N PRO A 162 -3.53 -4.63 -8.14
CA PRO A 162 -4.53 -3.73 -8.72
C PRO A 162 -4.90 -2.55 -7.81
N ALA A 163 -4.99 -2.77 -6.50
CA ALA A 163 -5.25 -1.71 -5.53
C ALA A 163 -4.07 -0.73 -5.43
N ALA A 164 -2.83 -1.22 -5.44
CA ALA A 164 -1.65 -0.37 -5.51
C ALA A 164 -1.61 0.45 -6.81
N MET A 165 -1.97 -0.15 -7.96
CA MET A 165 -2.04 0.56 -9.24
C MET A 165 -3.12 1.66 -9.26
N LYS A 166 -4.28 1.41 -8.63
CA LYS A 166 -5.35 2.40 -8.47
C LYS A 166 -4.92 3.59 -7.63
N LEU A 167 -4.29 3.35 -6.48
CA LEU A 167 -3.74 4.42 -5.62
C LEU A 167 -2.63 5.20 -6.33
N ALA A 168 -1.77 4.52 -7.09
CA ALA A 168 -0.69 5.15 -7.84
C ALA A 168 -1.22 6.15 -8.88
N ARG A 169 -2.21 5.73 -9.69
CA ARG A 169 -2.88 6.59 -10.69
C ARG A 169 -3.63 7.75 -10.06
N ALA A 170 -4.30 7.53 -8.93
CA ALA A 170 -5.03 8.59 -8.23
C ALA A 170 -4.10 9.66 -7.64
N ALA A 171 -2.84 9.33 -7.35
CA ALA A 171 -1.83 10.27 -6.86
C ALA A 171 -0.93 10.86 -7.98
N ASP A 172 -0.81 10.20 -9.14
CA ASP A 172 0.03 10.65 -10.26
C ASP A 172 -0.56 11.93 -10.89
N PRO A 173 0.17 13.07 -10.97
CA PRO A 173 -0.33 14.30 -11.58
C PRO A 173 -0.82 14.16 -13.03
N ALA A 174 -0.37 13.13 -13.76
CA ALA A 174 -0.83 12.87 -15.13
C ALA A 174 -2.20 12.16 -15.23
N SER A 175 -2.74 11.68 -14.10
CA SER A 175 -4.07 11.04 -14.03
C SER A 175 -4.90 11.44 -12.80
N PHE A 176 -4.40 12.40 -12.01
CA PHE A 176 -5.15 13.04 -10.93
C PHE A 176 -6.36 13.81 -11.47
N HIS A 177 -7.45 13.81 -10.69
CA HIS A 177 -8.60 14.67 -10.91
C HIS A 177 -9.20 15.07 -9.55
N GLU A 178 -9.81 16.25 -9.50
CA GLU A 178 -10.55 16.71 -8.32
C GLU A 178 -11.77 15.81 -8.05
N GLY A 179 -12.20 15.76 -6.78
CA GLY A 179 -13.28 14.88 -6.33
C GLY A 179 -12.94 13.37 -6.36
N GLY A 180 -11.71 12.99 -6.69
CA GLY A 180 -11.24 11.61 -6.68
C GLY A 180 -10.88 11.07 -5.30
N LEU A 181 -10.08 9.99 -5.27
CA LEU A 181 -9.63 9.34 -4.04
C LEU A 181 -8.66 10.19 -3.20
N PHE A 182 -8.07 11.24 -3.76
CA PHE A 182 -7.18 12.16 -3.05
C PHE A 182 -7.60 13.61 -3.31
N ALA A 183 -7.34 14.50 -2.35
CA ALA A 183 -7.65 15.93 -2.48
C ALA A 183 -6.65 16.70 -3.37
N GLN A 184 -5.47 16.12 -3.62
CA GLN A 184 -4.41 16.69 -4.47
C GLN A 184 -3.55 15.57 -5.05
N ALA A 185 -2.85 15.84 -6.15
CA ALA A 185 -1.82 14.94 -6.67
C ALA A 185 -0.62 14.86 -5.70
N ASP A 186 0.00 13.69 -5.62
CA ASP A 186 1.21 13.42 -4.83
C ASP A 186 2.14 12.49 -5.62
N PRO A 187 3.12 13.05 -6.35
CA PRO A 187 4.11 12.28 -7.10
C PRO A 187 4.91 11.27 -6.25
N LEU A 188 5.11 11.55 -4.96
CA LEU A 188 5.89 10.70 -4.06
C LEU A 188 5.07 9.48 -3.64
N GLN A 189 3.77 9.65 -3.37
CA GLN A 189 2.85 8.53 -3.19
C GLN A 189 2.66 7.75 -4.50
N ALA A 190 2.50 8.42 -5.64
CA ALA A 190 2.39 7.77 -6.94
C ALA A 190 3.59 6.83 -7.22
N HIS A 191 4.82 7.33 -7.02
CA HIS A 191 6.04 6.52 -7.15
C HIS A 191 6.06 5.32 -6.19
N LYS A 192 5.70 5.51 -4.92
CA LYS A 192 5.63 4.43 -3.91
C LYS A 192 4.59 3.37 -4.27
N TRP A 193 3.42 3.77 -4.77
CA TRP A 193 2.34 2.85 -5.11
C TRP A 193 2.56 2.14 -6.45
N TYR A 194 3.14 2.79 -7.46
CA TYR A 194 3.58 2.08 -8.67
C TYR A 194 4.66 1.04 -8.34
N GLY A 195 5.63 1.36 -7.48
CA GLY A 195 6.65 0.40 -7.02
C GLY A 195 6.04 -0.82 -6.32
N ARG A 196 5.02 -0.62 -5.48
CA ARG A 196 4.25 -1.72 -4.86
C ARG A 196 3.45 -2.54 -5.88
N ALA A 197 2.79 -1.89 -6.84
CA ALA A 197 2.05 -2.58 -7.90
C ALA A 197 2.99 -3.42 -8.80
N ALA A 198 4.17 -2.88 -9.13
CA ALA A 198 5.21 -3.59 -9.89
C ALA A 198 5.75 -4.81 -9.11
N ALA A 199 6.00 -4.67 -7.81
CA ALA A 199 6.42 -5.78 -6.94
C ALA A 199 5.34 -6.87 -6.82
N ALA A 200 4.06 -6.48 -6.91
CA ALA A 200 2.91 -7.38 -6.95
C ALA A 200 2.55 -7.88 -8.37
N GLY A 201 3.45 -7.73 -9.36
CA GLY A 201 3.31 -8.31 -10.70
C GLY A 201 2.46 -7.52 -11.70
N VAL A 202 2.06 -6.27 -11.40
CA VAL A 202 1.34 -5.43 -12.37
C VAL A 202 2.32 -4.88 -13.41
N ASP A 203 2.33 -5.46 -14.60
CA ASP A 203 3.31 -5.14 -15.65
C ASP A 203 3.34 -3.66 -16.05
N GLU A 204 2.17 -3.03 -16.19
CA GLU A 204 2.07 -1.62 -16.57
C GLU A 204 2.71 -0.69 -15.53
N ALA A 205 2.72 -1.07 -14.24
CA ALA A 205 3.17 -0.22 -13.15
C ALA A 205 4.65 0.18 -13.29
N ARG A 206 5.50 -0.72 -13.80
CA ARG A 206 6.91 -0.42 -14.10
C ARG A 206 7.04 0.68 -15.16
N GLN A 207 6.23 0.62 -16.22
CA GLN A 207 6.23 1.65 -17.26
C GLN A 207 5.63 2.97 -16.75
N ALA A 208 4.57 2.91 -15.94
CA ALA A 208 3.94 4.09 -15.37
C ALA A 208 4.88 4.82 -14.40
N GLN A 209 5.62 4.09 -13.55
CA GLN A 209 6.66 4.63 -12.68
C GLN A 209 7.80 5.29 -13.48
N ALA A 210 8.25 4.65 -14.57
CA ALA A 210 9.27 5.23 -15.45
C ALA A 210 8.78 6.53 -16.14
N ARG A 211 7.52 6.55 -16.61
CA ARG A 211 6.90 7.76 -17.19
C ARG A 211 6.76 8.89 -16.16
N LEU A 212 6.34 8.57 -14.93
CA LEU A 212 6.29 9.53 -13.81
C LEU A 212 7.69 10.08 -13.50
N ARG A 213 8.70 9.21 -13.44
CA ARG A 213 10.07 9.61 -13.14
C ARG A 213 10.65 10.53 -14.21
N ALA A 214 10.48 10.19 -15.49
CA ALA A 214 10.94 11.03 -16.61
C ALA A 214 10.31 12.44 -16.60
N ARG A 215 9.02 12.56 -16.26
CA ARG A 215 8.34 13.87 -16.12
C ARG A 215 8.97 14.72 -15.01
N VAL A 216 9.29 14.11 -13.86
CA VAL A 216 9.92 14.81 -12.73
C VAL A 216 11.39 15.12 -12.99
N GLU A 217 12.13 14.25 -13.67
CA GLU A 217 13.51 14.53 -14.12
C GLU A 217 13.53 15.71 -15.10
N GLN A 218 12.56 15.79 -16.03
CA GLN A 218 12.40 16.92 -16.94
C GLN A 218 12.05 18.23 -16.21
N ALA A 219 11.09 18.20 -15.28
CA ALA A 219 10.72 19.37 -14.49
C ALA A 219 11.89 19.87 -13.62
N ALA A 220 12.62 18.96 -12.99
CA ALA A 220 13.80 19.28 -12.19
C ALA A 220 14.90 19.95 -13.02
N ALA A 221 15.13 19.47 -14.26
CA ALA A 221 16.07 20.06 -15.21
C ALA A 221 15.60 21.44 -15.75
N ALA A 222 14.29 21.69 -15.77
CA ALA A 222 13.70 23.00 -16.10
C ALA A 222 13.72 24.01 -14.94
N GLY A 223 14.18 23.61 -13.75
CA GLY A 223 14.32 24.49 -12.58
C GLY A 223 13.25 24.34 -11.50
N ASP A 224 12.35 23.36 -11.58
CA ASP A 224 11.34 23.11 -10.55
C ASP A 224 11.98 22.58 -9.25
N GLU A 225 11.97 23.40 -8.19
CA GLU A 225 12.52 23.07 -6.88
C GLU A 225 11.83 21.87 -6.20
N GLN A 226 10.53 21.68 -6.41
CA GLN A 226 9.80 20.55 -5.84
C GLN A 226 10.17 19.25 -6.56
N ALA A 227 10.30 19.30 -7.88
CA ALA A 227 10.80 18.18 -8.69
C ALA A 227 12.26 17.84 -8.33
N GLN A 228 13.13 18.83 -8.14
CA GLN A 228 14.50 18.62 -7.66
C GLN A 228 14.53 17.98 -6.26
N ARG A 229 13.71 18.48 -5.32
CA ARG A 229 13.56 17.90 -3.97
C ARG A 229 12.97 16.49 -3.99
N LEU A 230 12.10 16.19 -4.94
CA LEU A 230 11.49 14.87 -5.14
C LEU A 230 12.50 13.86 -5.69
N MET A 231 13.35 14.27 -6.64
CA MET A 231 14.45 13.44 -7.16
C MET A 231 15.46 13.02 -6.08
N LEU A 232 15.66 13.82 -5.03
CA LEU A 232 16.49 13.46 -3.88
C LEU A 232 15.85 12.38 -2.98
N GLN A 233 14.51 12.22 -3.02
CA GLN A 233 13.74 11.24 -2.25
C GLN A 233 13.48 9.92 -3.00
N TRP A 234 14.01 9.79 -4.22
CA TRP A 234 13.90 8.60 -5.09
C TRP A 234 15.27 7.94 -5.37
N LYS A 235 16.18 8.05 -4.40
CA LYS A 235 17.47 7.35 -4.33
C LYS A 235 17.36 6.21 -3.32
#